data_AF-A0A2V8K3P1-F1
#
_entry.id   AF-A0A2V8K3P1-F1
#
_cell.length_a   1.000
_cell.length_b   1.000
_cell.length_c   1.000
_cell.angle_alpha   90.00
_cell.angle_beta   90.00
_cell.angle_gamma   90.00
#
_symmetry.space_group_name_H-M   'P 1'
#
loop_
_entity.id
_entity.type
_entity.pdbx_description
1 polymer ?
#
loop_
_entity_poly.entity_id
_entity_poly.type
_entity_poly.pdbx_seq_one_letter_code
_entity_poly.pdbx_strand_id
1 'polypeptide(L)'
;MAVFRRISLPILAISATFLLLVPSLVPAHASTDIVLYASKATVRAGTWAVVADATAAGGYAMANPNLSSAKITSPQASPANYFEMTFPAYSGQAYHFWLRGKAANNSYDNDSVYVQFSDSVTSRGTAVDRIGTTSGEAVVLQACTGAAEQGWGWADNGWCGLGNNIYFQTTGTHTIRVQVREDGLSIDQVVLSPQSYLSSAPGARVNDTTILAANAPAITEPSVTIASDPSSGSAPLGVNFTANVSGASSLRYNWNFGDGQTSSEALPSHVYQSAGNYVAKLTVTDTTGATASASSLITVSGTASSIKFRIVEANISYGGHGTDNIINLNRTTDWLVKLNPDVASLVEAIGGYNDPSLITGLMKQKTGLTWYSYYVPKYPGCAEGVMILSKWPIVSTAQYFMSYQMPIAEATLSVNGKLISFFATHFQWPKDASSERQVEANELVAFASKFPEPRFIGGDFNSQVGTPEVDIILEHYYGGWDTAVSKVTATAYPDNPPSVYTRTRRSRIDQVFYSKGATSVSVTAGFIPDQRAPGTAALVVVKIGTTDDEGVRPSDHNFMSVTFNVN
;
A
#
# COMPACT_ATOMS: atom_id res chain seq x y z
N MET A 1 31.88 -83.87 -3.38
CA MET A 1 33.17 -84.44 -3.82
C MET A 1 33.04 -84.80 -5.29
N ALA A 2 33.83 -84.36 -6.26
CA ALA A 2 34.95 -83.44 -6.35
C ALA A 2 34.98 -82.86 -7.78
N VAL A 3 35.70 -81.75 -7.93
CA VAL A 3 35.79 -80.84 -9.08
C VAL A 3 36.53 -81.44 -10.27
N PHE A 4 36.12 -81.11 -11.51
CA PHE A 4 37.03 -81.06 -12.67
C PHE A 4 36.72 -79.87 -13.60
N ARG A 5 37.75 -79.04 -13.80
CA ARG A 5 37.89 -77.95 -14.80
C ARG A 5 38.67 -78.47 -16.01
N ARG A 6 38.32 -78.04 -17.23
CA ARG A 6 39.19 -77.84 -18.42
C ARG A 6 38.58 -76.70 -19.26
N ILE A 7 39.18 -75.51 -19.33
CA ILE A 7 40.30 -75.02 -20.18
C ILE A 7 39.94 -74.98 -21.68
N SER A 8 39.83 -73.75 -22.21
CA SER A 8 40.02 -73.41 -23.63
C SER A 8 40.82 -72.10 -23.71
N LEU A 9 41.94 -72.13 -24.43
CA LEU A 9 42.87 -71.02 -24.68
C LEU A 9 42.32 -70.06 -25.76
N PRO A 10 42.60 -68.73 -25.69
CA PRO A 10 42.44 -67.85 -26.83
C PRO A 10 43.76 -67.58 -27.57
N ILE A 11 43.61 -67.38 -28.87
CA ILE A 11 44.63 -67.09 -29.88
C ILE A 11 45.11 -65.63 -29.75
N LEU A 12 46.42 -65.44 -29.88
CA LEU A 12 47.13 -64.16 -29.91
C LEU A 12 46.94 -63.49 -31.30
N ALA A 13 46.42 -62.26 -31.34
CA ALA A 13 46.51 -61.38 -32.50
C ALA A 13 47.06 -60.02 -32.08
N ILE A 14 48.22 -59.69 -32.64
CA ILE A 14 48.96 -58.44 -32.46
C ILE A 14 48.21 -57.32 -33.19
N SER A 15 47.88 -56.23 -32.49
CA SER A 15 47.38 -54.99 -33.10
C SER A 15 48.26 -53.84 -32.64
N ALA A 16 48.90 -53.17 -33.61
CA ALA A 16 49.81 -52.06 -33.42
C ALA A 16 49.08 -50.86 -32.78
N THR A 17 49.50 -50.46 -31.58
CA THR A 17 48.97 -49.27 -30.92
C THR A 17 49.69 -48.03 -31.45
N PHE A 18 49.03 -47.29 -32.32
CA PHE A 18 49.38 -45.90 -32.62
C PHE A 18 49.17 -45.10 -31.32
N LEU A 19 50.26 -44.60 -30.73
CA LEU A 19 50.19 -43.73 -29.56
C LEU A 19 49.63 -42.36 -30.00
N LEU A 20 48.32 -42.20 -29.94
CA LEU A 20 47.70 -40.88 -30.03
C LEU A 20 48.13 -40.07 -28.80
N LEU A 21 48.87 -38.98 -29.05
CA LEU A 21 49.13 -37.93 -28.06
C LEU A 21 47.78 -37.48 -27.48
N VAL A 22 47.58 -37.70 -26.19
CA VAL A 22 46.48 -37.09 -25.44
C VAL A 22 46.79 -35.59 -25.35
N PRO A 23 45.89 -34.68 -25.77
CA PRO A 23 46.10 -33.26 -25.52
C PRO A 23 46.12 -33.05 -24.00
N SER A 24 47.13 -32.32 -23.54
CA SER A 24 47.33 -31.93 -22.14
C SER A 24 46.00 -31.51 -21.50
N LEU A 25 45.58 -32.22 -20.45
CA LEU A 25 44.39 -31.85 -19.68
C LEU A 25 44.62 -30.47 -19.07
N VAL A 26 43.90 -29.47 -19.56
CA VAL A 26 43.79 -28.15 -18.91
C VAL A 26 43.18 -28.40 -17.52
N PRO A 27 43.80 -27.94 -16.41
CA PRO A 27 43.25 -28.10 -15.08
C PRO A 27 41.86 -27.45 -14.98
N ALA A 28 40.90 -28.18 -14.42
CA ALA A 28 39.56 -27.67 -14.18
C ALA A 28 39.58 -26.69 -13.00
N HIS A 29 38.92 -25.54 -13.16
CA HIS A 29 38.70 -24.55 -12.11
C HIS A 29 37.20 -24.17 -12.05
N ALA A 30 36.76 -23.55 -10.96
CA ALA A 30 35.39 -23.11 -10.80
C ALA A 30 35.01 -22.10 -11.89
N SER A 31 33.74 -22.14 -12.33
CA SER A 31 33.23 -21.21 -13.33
C SER A 31 33.22 -19.75 -12.86
N THR A 32 33.37 -19.52 -11.56
CA THR A 32 33.44 -18.20 -10.90
C THR A 32 34.85 -17.61 -10.88
N ASP A 33 35.90 -18.39 -11.19
CA ASP A 33 37.27 -17.88 -11.27
C ASP A 33 37.46 -17.07 -12.55
N ILE A 34 38.11 -15.91 -12.43
CA ILE A 34 38.43 -15.06 -13.57
C ILE A 34 39.85 -15.44 -14.02
N VAL A 35 39.99 -15.87 -15.27
CA VAL A 35 41.27 -16.25 -15.87
C VAL A 35 41.46 -15.45 -17.16
N LEU A 36 42.46 -14.57 -17.14
CA LEU A 36 42.78 -13.66 -18.23
C LEU A 36 44.11 -14.06 -18.87
N TYR A 37 44.12 -14.23 -20.19
CA TYR A 37 45.37 -14.40 -20.93
C TYR A 37 45.95 -13.04 -21.24
N ALA A 38 47.12 -12.71 -20.67
CA ALA A 38 47.71 -11.37 -20.77
C ALA A 38 47.94 -10.93 -22.23
N SER A 39 48.18 -11.87 -23.14
CA SER A 39 48.29 -11.64 -24.58
C SER A 39 47.03 -11.04 -25.23
N LYS A 40 45.87 -11.08 -24.55
CA LYS A 40 44.60 -10.50 -24.98
C LYS A 40 44.36 -9.08 -24.49
N ALA A 41 45.30 -8.47 -23.78
CA ALA A 41 45.19 -7.07 -23.34
C ALA A 41 44.91 -6.14 -24.53
N THR A 42 43.85 -5.34 -24.43
CA THR A 42 43.40 -4.43 -25.49
C THR A 42 44.07 -3.07 -25.42
N VAL A 43 44.54 -2.67 -24.22
CA VAL A 43 45.30 -1.44 -24.00
C VAL A 43 46.75 -1.80 -23.70
N ARG A 44 47.68 -1.17 -24.41
CA ARG A 44 49.14 -1.29 -24.22
C ARG A 44 49.79 0.06 -24.45
N ALA A 45 50.73 0.42 -23.58
CA ALA A 45 51.52 1.63 -23.66
C ALA A 45 52.99 1.30 -23.33
N GLY A 46 53.92 2.03 -23.94
CA GLY A 46 55.35 1.83 -23.72
C GLY A 46 55.90 0.61 -24.48
N THR A 47 56.67 -0.22 -23.79
CA THR A 47 57.48 -1.29 -24.40
C THR A 47 56.85 -2.68 -24.31
N TRP A 48 55.64 -2.80 -23.73
CA TRP A 48 54.91 -4.07 -23.67
C TRP A 48 54.47 -4.53 -25.06
N ALA A 49 54.78 -5.79 -25.39
CA ALA A 49 54.42 -6.41 -26.66
C ALA A 49 53.95 -7.86 -26.48
N VAL A 50 53.08 -8.32 -27.39
CA VAL A 50 52.70 -9.73 -27.45
C VAL A 50 53.77 -10.49 -28.22
N VAL A 51 54.38 -11.49 -27.57
CA VAL A 51 55.47 -12.31 -28.12
C VAL A 51 55.03 -13.76 -28.18
N ALA A 52 55.37 -14.46 -29.27
CA ALA A 52 55.09 -15.89 -29.41
C ALA A 52 55.96 -16.70 -28.43
N ASP A 53 55.31 -17.57 -27.67
CA ASP A 53 55.95 -18.52 -26.76
C ASP A 53 55.05 -19.75 -26.64
N ALA A 54 55.49 -20.89 -27.20
CA ALA A 54 54.70 -22.11 -27.23
C ALA A 54 54.41 -22.70 -25.84
N THR A 55 55.13 -22.25 -24.80
CA THR A 55 54.93 -22.68 -23.41
C THR A 55 53.99 -21.78 -22.61
N ALA A 56 53.60 -20.63 -23.19
CA ALA A 56 52.67 -19.69 -22.59
C ALA A 56 51.19 -20.06 -22.85
N ALA A 57 50.30 -19.61 -21.98
CA ALA A 57 48.86 -19.72 -22.19
C ALA A 57 48.42 -19.10 -23.54
N GLY A 58 47.75 -19.92 -24.37
CA GLY A 58 47.35 -19.51 -25.71
C GLY A 58 48.50 -19.35 -26.71
N GLY A 59 49.73 -19.74 -26.36
CA GLY A 59 50.92 -19.68 -27.23
C GLY A 59 51.59 -18.30 -27.31
N TYR A 60 51.18 -17.35 -26.46
CA TYR A 60 51.69 -15.98 -26.47
C TYR A 60 51.82 -15.41 -25.05
N ALA A 61 52.87 -14.62 -24.83
CA ALA A 61 53.09 -13.86 -23.60
C ALA A 61 52.95 -12.35 -23.85
N MET A 62 52.50 -11.60 -22.85
CA MET A 62 52.70 -10.16 -22.76
C MET A 62 54.09 -9.92 -22.17
N ALA A 63 55.03 -9.44 -22.98
CA ALA A 63 56.43 -9.31 -22.59
C ALA A 63 56.88 -7.85 -22.55
N ASN A 64 57.62 -7.51 -21.50
CA ASN A 64 58.42 -6.30 -21.44
C ASN A 64 59.89 -6.67 -21.73
N PRO A 65 60.57 -6.03 -22.69
CA PRO A 65 61.97 -6.35 -22.99
C PRO A 65 62.89 -5.89 -21.86
N ASN A 66 63.94 -6.66 -21.56
CA ASN A 66 65.02 -6.20 -20.67
C ASN A 66 65.88 -5.19 -21.43
N LEU A 67 65.79 -3.92 -21.04
CA LEU A 67 66.59 -2.80 -21.54
C LEU A 67 67.56 -2.29 -20.47
N SER A 68 67.73 -3.05 -19.38
CA SER A 68 68.53 -2.67 -18.20
C SER A 68 68.06 -1.34 -17.59
N SER A 69 66.75 -1.10 -17.62
CA SER A 69 66.14 0.09 -17.04
C SER A 69 66.21 0.02 -15.51
N ALA A 70 66.35 1.18 -14.87
CA ALA A 70 66.32 1.23 -13.42
C ALA A 70 64.94 0.81 -12.86
N LYS A 71 64.95 0.00 -11.81
CA LYS A 71 63.76 -0.36 -11.03
C LYS A 71 63.02 0.88 -10.54
N ILE A 72 61.70 0.90 -10.67
CA ILE A 72 60.87 1.95 -10.07
C ILE A 72 60.43 1.59 -8.65
N THR A 73 60.56 2.55 -7.73
CA THR A 73 60.37 2.32 -6.28
C THR A 73 58.91 2.40 -5.83
N SER A 74 58.04 3.02 -6.61
CA SER A 74 56.60 3.11 -6.33
C SER A 74 55.79 3.09 -7.63
N PRO A 75 54.54 2.59 -7.59
CA PRO A 75 53.59 2.75 -8.69
C PRO A 75 53.41 4.21 -9.09
N GLN A 76 53.24 4.46 -10.37
CA GLN A 76 52.92 5.79 -10.90
C GLN A 76 51.42 5.93 -11.11
N ALA A 77 50.88 7.12 -10.84
CA ALA A 77 49.48 7.45 -11.12
C ALA A 77 49.18 7.43 -12.63
N SER A 78 50.14 7.92 -13.43
CA SER A 78 50.05 8.00 -14.90
C SER A 78 51.30 7.38 -15.54
N PRO A 79 51.48 6.05 -15.47
CA PRO A 79 52.66 5.39 -16.01
C PRO A 79 52.69 5.50 -17.54
N ALA A 80 53.88 5.66 -18.12
CA ALA A 80 54.06 5.62 -19.58
C ALA A 80 54.14 4.18 -20.13
N ASN A 81 54.39 3.18 -19.27
CA ASN A 81 54.67 1.81 -19.66
C ASN A 81 53.78 0.82 -18.88
N TYR A 82 52.68 0.40 -19.49
CA TYR A 82 51.67 -0.47 -18.87
C TYR A 82 50.84 -1.22 -19.92
N PHE A 83 50.12 -2.25 -19.50
CA PHE A 83 48.99 -2.79 -20.25
C PHE A 83 47.76 -2.93 -19.35
N GLU A 84 46.58 -3.01 -19.97
CA GLU A 84 45.32 -3.18 -19.23
C GLU A 84 44.44 -4.27 -19.83
N MET A 85 43.67 -4.88 -18.94
CA MET A 85 42.64 -5.86 -19.27
C MET A 85 41.37 -5.55 -18.50
N THR A 86 40.22 -5.89 -19.07
CA THR A 86 38.94 -5.80 -18.37
C THR A 86 38.48 -7.17 -17.89
N PHE A 87 37.78 -7.19 -16.76
CA PHE A 87 37.20 -8.42 -16.22
C PHE A 87 35.92 -8.14 -15.40
N PRO A 88 35.00 -9.11 -15.34
CA PRO A 88 33.82 -9.02 -14.49
C PRO A 88 34.13 -9.37 -13.03
N ALA A 89 33.67 -8.61 -12.04
CA ALA A 89 33.71 -8.98 -10.63
C ALA A 89 32.52 -8.42 -9.82
N TYR A 90 32.17 -9.10 -8.73
CA TYR A 90 31.12 -8.71 -7.79
C TYR A 90 31.66 -7.74 -6.72
N SER A 91 30.85 -6.77 -6.31
CA SER A 91 31.15 -5.89 -5.19
C SER A 91 31.30 -6.68 -3.89
N GLY A 92 32.28 -6.33 -3.05
CA GLY A 92 32.46 -6.91 -1.72
C GLY A 92 32.88 -8.39 -1.68
N GLN A 93 32.92 -9.08 -2.82
CA GLN A 93 33.44 -10.43 -2.94
C GLN A 93 34.97 -10.42 -2.79
N ALA A 94 35.50 -11.36 -2.02
CA ALA A 94 36.94 -11.57 -1.92
C ALA A 94 37.47 -12.29 -3.17
N TYR A 95 38.52 -11.73 -3.78
CA TYR A 95 39.28 -12.36 -4.86
C TYR A 95 40.74 -12.46 -4.47
N HIS A 96 41.32 -13.64 -4.54
CA HIS A 96 42.78 -13.76 -4.45
C HIS A 96 43.39 -13.58 -5.84
N PHE A 97 44.44 -12.77 -5.91
CA PHE A 97 45.09 -12.40 -7.17
C PHE A 97 46.36 -13.22 -7.38
N TRP A 98 46.46 -13.89 -8.54
CA TRP A 98 47.64 -14.59 -8.99
C TRP A 98 48.06 -14.10 -10.37
N LEU A 99 49.35 -14.16 -10.63
CA LEU A 99 49.97 -13.91 -11.91
C LEU A 99 50.94 -15.04 -12.22
N ARG A 100 50.98 -15.49 -13.47
CA ARG A 100 52.02 -16.40 -13.95
C ARG A 100 52.97 -15.64 -14.86
N GLY A 101 54.23 -15.59 -14.43
CA GLY A 101 55.26 -14.78 -15.06
C GLY A 101 56.55 -15.56 -15.31
N LYS A 102 57.44 -14.96 -16.10
CA LYS A 102 58.79 -15.45 -16.39
C LYS A 102 59.75 -14.27 -16.53
N ALA A 103 60.81 -14.25 -15.72
CA ALA A 103 61.84 -13.22 -15.74
C ALA A 103 62.88 -13.46 -16.84
N ALA A 104 63.29 -12.41 -17.56
CA ALA A 104 64.37 -12.49 -18.53
C ALA A 104 65.66 -12.97 -17.85
N ASN A 105 66.33 -13.93 -18.50
CA ASN A 105 67.55 -14.58 -18.02
C ASN A 105 67.45 -15.19 -16.61
N ASN A 106 66.23 -15.50 -16.12
CA ASN A 106 66.03 -16.03 -14.77
C ASN A 106 66.66 -15.13 -13.67
N SER A 107 66.65 -13.80 -13.90
CA SER A 107 67.25 -12.82 -12.97
C SER A 107 66.19 -12.14 -12.12
N TYR A 108 66.50 -11.96 -10.83
CA TYR A 108 65.69 -11.17 -9.89
C TYR A 108 65.65 -9.67 -10.25
N ASP A 109 66.54 -9.19 -11.12
CA ASP A 109 66.50 -7.81 -11.61
C ASP A 109 65.38 -7.57 -12.64
N ASN A 110 64.67 -8.62 -13.08
CA ASN A 110 63.70 -8.58 -14.18
C ASN A 110 62.35 -9.24 -13.85
N ASP A 111 61.95 -9.22 -12.58
CA ASP A 111 61.06 -10.26 -12.05
C ASP A 111 59.77 -9.71 -11.43
N SER A 112 59.54 -8.40 -11.54
CA SER A 112 58.46 -7.76 -10.81
C SER A 112 57.71 -6.69 -11.57
N VAL A 113 56.45 -6.52 -11.18
CA VAL A 113 55.51 -5.51 -11.70
C VAL A 113 54.71 -4.89 -10.56
N TYR A 114 54.13 -3.72 -10.83
CA TYR A 114 53.05 -3.19 -10.00
C TYR A 114 51.71 -3.40 -10.69
N VAL A 115 50.70 -3.71 -9.89
CA VAL A 115 49.33 -3.97 -10.33
C VAL A 115 48.38 -2.99 -9.66
N GLN A 116 47.48 -2.41 -10.44
CA GLN A 116 46.43 -1.51 -9.96
C GLN A 116 45.08 -1.92 -10.54
N PHE A 117 43.99 -1.58 -9.86
CA PHE A 117 42.63 -1.86 -10.33
C PHE A 117 41.78 -0.60 -10.46
N SER A 118 40.70 -0.64 -11.25
CA SER A 118 39.83 0.53 -11.45
C SER A 118 39.16 1.04 -10.18
N ASP A 119 38.65 0.15 -9.31
CA ASP A 119 37.81 0.53 -8.17
C ASP A 119 38.11 -0.21 -6.85
N SER A 120 39.27 -0.87 -6.75
CA SER A 120 39.60 -1.75 -5.63
C SER A 120 39.47 -1.09 -4.24
N VAL A 121 39.05 -1.88 -3.28
CA VAL A 121 38.87 -1.52 -1.86
C VAL A 121 39.45 -2.58 -0.94
N THR A 122 39.71 -2.22 0.31
CA THR A 122 39.97 -3.17 1.39
C THR A 122 38.69 -3.94 1.76
N SER A 123 38.80 -4.98 2.58
CA SER A 123 37.64 -5.71 3.14
C SER A 123 36.65 -4.84 3.95
N ARG A 124 37.04 -3.60 4.28
CA ARG A 124 36.20 -2.60 4.95
C ARG A 124 35.64 -1.53 4.00
N GLY A 125 35.86 -1.66 2.69
CA GLY A 125 35.37 -0.71 1.68
C GLY A 125 36.24 0.54 1.51
N THR A 126 37.45 0.61 2.07
CA THR A 126 38.36 1.75 1.88
C THR A 126 39.11 1.62 0.55
N ALA A 127 39.13 2.66 -0.28
CA ALA A 127 39.86 2.67 -1.55
C ALA A 127 41.35 2.34 -1.38
N VAL A 128 41.89 1.44 -2.20
CA VAL A 128 43.29 0.99 -2.16
C VAL A 128 43.75 0.53 -3.55
N ASP A 129 45.02 0.74 -3.91
CA ASP A 129 45.66 0.22 -5.14
C ASP A 129 44.93 0.55 -6.45
N ARG A 130 44.31 1.74 -6.50
CA ARG A 130 43.50 2.16 -7.64
C ARG A 130 44.35 2.73 -8.78
N ILE A 131 43.93 2.48 -10.01
CA ILE A 131 44.42 3.15 -11.21
C ILE A 131 44.32 4.67 -11.02
N GLY A 132 45.40 5.39 -11.35
CA GLY A 132 45.48 6.84 -11.11
C GLY A 132 46.07 7.24 -9.76
N THR A 133 46.54 6.28 -8.96
CA THR A 133 47.19 6.54 -7.66
C THR A 133 48.66 6.11 -7.66
N THR A 134 49.39 6.47 -6.60
CA THR A 134 50.77 6.00 -6.36
C THR A 134 50.83 4.75 -5.46
N SER A 135 49.69 4.09 -5.22
CA SER A 135 49.62 2.78 -4.55
C SER A 135 49.27 1.68 -5.56
N GLY A 136 49.74 0.47 -5.31
CA GLY A 136 49.58 -0.67 -6.18
C GLY A 136 50.21 -1.91 -5.55
N GLU A 137 49.68 -3.07 -5.92
CA GLU A 137 50.15 -4.35 -5.46
C GLU A 137 51.45 -4.72 -6.17
N ALA A 138 52.49 -5.05 -5.41
CA ALA A 138 53.76 -5.52 -5.98
C ALA A 138 53.71 -7.04 -6.16
N VAL A 139 53.87 -7.51 -7.39
CA VAL A 139 54.07 -8.94 -7.68
C VAL A 139 55.55 -9.13 -7.95
N VAL A 140 56.17 -10.04 -7.23
CA VAL A 140 57.60 -10.32 -7.35
C VAL A 140 57.78 -11.82 -7.54
N LEU A 141 58.39 -12.21 -8.66
CA LEU A 141 58.64 -13.62 -8.90
C LEU A 141 59.73 -14.16 -7.98
N GLN A 142 60.72 -13.39 -7.50
CA GLN A 142 61.74 -13.85 -6.56
C GLN A 142 61.16 -14.46 -5.28
N ALA A 143 61.69 -15.61 -4.86
CA ALA A 143 61.33 -16.18 -3.55
C ALA A 143 61.92 -15.34 -2.42
N CYS A 144 61.17 -15.19 -1.34
CA CYS A 144 61.67 -14.54 -0.13
C CYS A 144 62.95 -15.17 0.44
N THR A 145 63.18 -16.46 0.17
CA THR A 145 64.36 -17.21 0.59
C THR A 145 65.57 -16.99 -0.32
N GLY A 146 65.43 -16.19 -1.39
CA GLY A 146 66.46 -15.98 -2.40
C GLY A 146 66.67 -17.18 -3.32
N ALA A 147 65.71 -18.13 -3.37
CA ALA A 147 65.75 -19.23 -4.31
C ALA A 147 65.81 -18.71 -5.77
N ALA A 148 66.55 -19.42 -6.62
CA ALA A 148 66.73 -19.01 -8.00
C ALA A 148 65.41 -19.03 -8.78
N GLU A 149 65.16 -17.95 -9.53
CA GLU A 149 64.06 -17.86 -10.49
C GLU A 149 64.31 -18.82 -11.65
N GLN A 150 63.29 -19.56 -12.10
CA GLN A 150 63.43 -20.46 -13.25
C GLN A 150 62.11 -20.58 -14.01
N GLY A 151 62.13 -20.23 -15.30
CA GLY A 151 61.01 -20.50 -16.21
C GLY A 151 59.72 -19.77 -15.82
N TRP A 152 58.58 -20.36 -16.15
CA TRP A 152 57.27 -19.84 -15.75
C TRP A 152 56.99 -20.15 -14.28
N GLY A 153 56.34 -19.22 -13.59
CA GLY A 153 56.07 -19.34 -12.17
C GLY A 153 54.84 -18.55 -11.73
N TRP A 154 54.07 -19.10 -10.79
CA TRP A 154 52.95 -18.41 -10.15
C TRP A 154 53.42 -17.58 -8.96
N ALA A 155 52.99 -16.33 -8.89
CA ALA A 155 53.18 -15.41 -7.77
C ALA A 155 51.89 -14.61 -7.53
N ASP A 156 51.66 -14.21 -6.28
CA ASP A 156 50.57 -13.32 -5.86
C ASP A 156 51.12 -11.93 -5.49
N ASN A 157 50.27 -11.11 -4.88
CA ASN A 157 50.62 -9.82 -4.28
C ASN A 157 51.29 -9.93 -2.89
N GLY A 158 51.78 -11.12 -2.51
CA GLY A 158 52.42 -11.37 -1.22
C GLY A 158 53.94 -11.53 -1.31
N TRP A 159 54.66 -11.01 -0.32
CA TRP A 159 56.10 -11.28 -0.13
C TRP A 159 56.30 -12.06 1.17
N CYS A 160 56.90 -13.26 1.09
CA CYS A 160 57.07 -14.21 2.21
C CYS A 160 55.79 -14.87 2.75
N GLY A 161 54.65 -14.75 2.06
CA GLY A 161 53.37 -15.31 2.48
C GLY A 161 52.27 -14.96 1.49
N LEU A 162 51.08 -15.51 1.71
CA LEU A 162 49.91 -15.25 0.87
C LEU A 162 49.50 -13.77 0.96
N GLY A 163 49.32 -13.14 -0.19
CA GLY A 163 48.90 -11.74 -0.32
C GLY A 163 47.47 -11.48 0.18
N ASN A 164 47.11 -10.20 0.30
CA ASN A 164 45.75 -9.83 0.71
C ASN A 164 44.77 -10.07 -0.44
N ASN A 165 43.53 -10.44 -0.09
CA ASN A 165 42.45 -10.51 -1.08
C ASN A 165 42.08 -9.11 -1.57
N ILE A 166 41.76 -9.04 -2.86
CA ILE A 166 41.26 -7.85 -3.55
C ILE A 166 39.73 -7.85 -3.46
N TYR A 167 39.15 -6.68 -3.21
CA TYR A 167 37.71 -6.44 -3.21
C TYR A 167 37.39 -5.29 -4.16
N PHE A 168 36.19 -5.28 -4.72
CA PHE A 168 35.73 -4.24 -5.64
C PHE A 168 34.55 -3.47 -5.05
N GLN A 169 34.46 -2.17 -5.36
CA GLN A 169 33.42 -1.31 -4.81
C GLN A 169 32.08 -1.54 -5.48
N THR A 170 32.07 -1.77 -6.79
CA THR A 170 30.87 -1.99 -7.59
C THR A 170 30.86 -3.37 -8.25
N THR A 171 29.67 -3.92 -8.50
CA THR A 171 29.50 -5.13 -9.31
C THR A 171 29.50 -4.73 -10.78
N GLY A 172 30.29 -5.42 -11.61
CA GLY A 172 30.34 -5.12 -13.04
C GLY A 172 31.72 -5.34 -13.66
N THR A 173 32.01 -4.59 -14.72
CA THR A 173 33.28 -4.65 -15.44
C THR A 173 34.32 -3.75 -14.79
N HIS A 174 35.46 -4.33 -14.45
CA HIS A 174 36.62 -3.68 -13.85
C HIS A 174 37.82 -3.73 -14.77
N THR A 175 38.83 -2.92 -14.47
CA THR A 175 40.11 -2.88 -15.20
C THR A 175 41.25 -3.25 -14.27
N ILE A 176 42.12 -4.15 -14.71
CA ILE A 176 43.45 -4.37 -14.14
C ILE A 176 44.47 -3.64 -15.01
N ARG A 177 45.37 -2.90 -14.37
CA ARG A 177 46.55 -2.28 -15.00
C ARG A 177 47.80 -2.92 -14.44
N VAL A 178 48.66 -3.41 -15.32
CA VAL A 178 49.99 -3.91 -14.97
C VAL A 178 51.01 -2.93 -15.51
N GLN A 179 51.83 -2.35 -14.63
CA GLN A 179 52.92 -1.45 -14.98
C GLN A 179 54.27 -2.05 -14.59
N VAL A 180 55.31 -1.69 -15.34
CA VAL A 180 56.68 -2.15 -15.13
C VAL A 180 57.14 -1.73 -13.73
N ARG A 181 57.69 -2.67 -12.94
CA ARG A 181 58.50 -2.36 -11.75
C ARG A 181 59.97 -2.55 -12.07
N GLU A 182 60.27 -3.68 -12.71
CA GLU A 182 61.52 -4.02 -13.38
C GLU A 182 61.21 -4.45 -14.82
N ASP A 183 62.09 -4.12 -15.77
CA ASP A 183 61.92 -4.52 -17.15
C ASP A 183 62.32 -5.99 -17.38
N GLY A 184 61.99 -6.58 -18.51
CA GLY A 184 62.33 -8.00 -18.78
C GLY A 184 61.34 -9.05 -18.26
N LEU A 185 60.24 -8.66 -17.60
CA LEU A 185 59.20 -9.61 -17.20
C LEU A 185 58.25 -9.97 -18.35
N SER A 186 57.96 -11.25 -18.50
CA SER A 186 56.88 -11.78 -19.36
C SER A 186 55.75 -12.36 -18.52
N ILE A 187 54.50 -12.14 -18.93
CA ILE A 187 53.29 -12.59 -18.24
C ILE A 187 52.39 -13.32 -19.24
N ASP A 188 51.89 -14.51 -18.91
CA ASP A 188 50.92 -15.22 -19.77
C ASP A 188 49.51 -15.26 -19.18
N GLN A 189 49.38 -15.36 -17.86
CA GLN A 189 48.09 -15.48 -17.17
C GLN A 189 47.98 -14.54 -15.98
N VAL A 190 46.77 -14.00 -15.81
CA VAL A 190 46.31 -13.28 -14.63
C VAL A 190 45.05 -13.98 -14.13
N VAL A 191 44.98 -14.29 -12.83
CA VAL A 191 43.87 -14.99 -12.21
C VAL A 191 43.36 -14.19 -11.02
N LEU A 192 42.04 -13.97 -10.97
CA LEU A 192 41.33 -13.46 -9.80
C LEU A 192 40.35 -14.53 -9.36
N SER A 193 40.65 -15.22 -8.27
CA SER A 193 39.89 -16.38 -7.83
C SER A 193 39.12 -16.09 -6.54
N PRO A 194 37.79 -16.18 -6.55
CA PRO A 194 36.99 -16.14 -5.34
C PRO A 194 36.85 -17.50 -4.66
N GLN A 195 37.36 -18.59 -5.28
CA GLN A 195 37.12 -19.95 -4.80
C GLN A 195 38.31 -20.89 -5.01
N SER A 196 38.60 -21.33 -6.25
CA SER A 196 39.53 -22.46 -6.47
C SER A 196 40.96 -22.19 -6.03
N TYR A 197 41.38 -20.93 -6.13
CA TYR A 197 42.73 -20.45 -5.85
C TYR A 197 42.72 -19.34 -4.79
N LEU A 198 41.72 -19.35 -3.90
CA LEU A 198 41.58 -18.34 -2.85
C LEU A 198 42.73 -18.42 -1.81
N SER A 199 43.31 -19.61 -1.63
CA SER A 199 44.36 -19.86 -0.62
C SER A 199 45.58 -20.60 -1.14
N SER A 200 45.64 -20.91 -2.43
CA SER A 200 46.72 -21.68 -3.05
C SER A 200 46.88 -21.34 -4.52
N ALA A 201 48.13 -21.23 -4.97
CA ALA A 201 48.46 -20.95 -6.36
C ALA A 201 47.91 -22.03 -7.30
N PRO A 202 47.57 -21.68 -8.56
CA PRO A 202 47.15 -22.67 -9.55
C PRO A 202 48.21 -23.72 -9.87
N GLY A 203 49.48 -23.36 -9.76
CA GLY A 203 50.61 -24.23 -10.11
C GLY A 203 51.86 -23.92 -9.31
N ALA A 204 52.99 -24.44 -9.79
CA ALA A 204 54.28 -24.29 -9.13
C ALA A 204 54.81 -22.85 -9.21
N ARG A 205 55.71 -22.52 -8.29
CA ARG A 205 56.37 -21.21 -8.22
C ARG A 205 57.41 -20.99 -9.32
N VAL A 206 58.03 -22.07 -9.80
CA VAL A 206 59.09 -22.06 -10.81
C VAL A 206 58.94 -23.29 -11.69
N ASN A 207 59.43 -23.22 -12.93
CA ASN A 207 59.31 -24.26 -13.96
C ASN A 207 57.88 -24.83 -14.09
N ASP A 208 56.88 -23.99 -13.82
CA ASP A 208 55.48 -24.37 -13.86
C ASP A 208 55.03 -24.60 -15.30
N THR A 209 54.10 -25.53 -15.50
CA THR A 209 53.49 -25.85 -16.79
C THR A 209 51.97 -25.68 -16.77
N THR A 210 51.41 -25.08 -15.73
CA THR A 210 49.97 -25.02 -15.47
C THR A 210 49.33 -23.89 -16.29
N ILE A 211 48.53 -24.27 -17.29
CA ILE A 211 47.73 -23.34 -18.10
C ILE A 211 46.27 -23.56 -17.75
N LEU A 212 45.61 -22.56 -17.20
CA LEU A 212 44.17 -22.54 -16.94
C LEU A 212 43.42 -22.10 -18.21
N ALA A 213 42.20 -22.58 -18.41
CA ALA A 213 41.37 -22.08 -19.51
C ALA A 213 40.99 -20.61 -19.23
N ALA A 214 41.07 -19.75 -20.24
CA ALA A 214 40.55 -18.38 -20.13
C ALA A 214 39.06 -18.41 -19.74
N ASN A 215 38.67 -17.61 -18.74
CA ASN A 215 37.31 -17.55 -18.23
C ASN A 215 36.97 -16.13 -17.77
N ALA A 216 35.82 -15.63 -18.22
CA ALA A 216 35.25 -14.36 -17.81
C ALA A 216 33.78 -14.59 -17.42
N PRO A 217 33.49 -14.87 -16.14
CA PRO A 217 32.14 -15.22 -15.70
C PRO A 217 31.12 -14.12 -16.00
N ALA A 218 29.92 -14.49 -16.44
CA ALA A 218 28.83 -13.55 -16.56
C ALA A 218 28.40 -13.07 -15.17
N ILE A 219 28.25 -11.75 -15.00
CA ILE A 219 27.71 -11.14 -13.79
C ILE A 219 26.18 -11.14 -13.89
N THR A 220 25.52 -11.78 -12.93
CA THR A 220 24.05 -11.74 -12.80
C THR A 220 23.71 -11.20 -11.41
N GLU A 221 22.99 -10.09 -11.35
CA GLU A 221 22.48 -9.55 -10.09
C GLU A 221 21.04 -10.02 -9.84
N PRO A 222 20.62 -10.14 -8.57
CA PRO A 222 19.23 -10.46 -8.27
C PRO A 222 18.30 -9.39 -8.84
N SER A 223 17.18 -9.82 -9.42
CA SER A 223 16.04 -8.96 -9.72
C SER A 223 14.80 -9.55 -9.08
N VAL A 224 13.91 -8.71 -8.54
CA VAL A 224 12.72 -9.17 -7.82
C VAL A 224 11.49 -8.39 -8.25
N THR A 225 10.39 -9.10 -8.43
CA THR A 225 9.03 -8.54 -8.48
C THR A 225 8.17 -9.21 -7.41
N ILE A 226 7.19 -8.49 -6.87
CA ILE A 226 6.25 -9.02 -5.88
C ILE A 226 4.80 -8.78 -6.32
N ALA A 227 3.92 -9.66 -5.86
CA ALA A 227 2.47 -9.49 -5.98
C ALA A 227 1.80 -9.75 -4.62
N SER A 228 0.63 -9.15 -4.42
CA SER A 228 -0.20 -9.27 -3.22
C SER A 228 -1.61 -9.67 -3.62
N ASP A 229 -2.22 -10.57 -2.85
CA ASP A 229 -3.59 -11.02 -3.08
C ASP A 229 -4.34 -11.24 -1.75
N PRO A 230 -5.42 -10.48 -1.48
CA PRO A 230 -5.88 -9.29 -2.21
C PRO A 230 -4.98 -8.05 -1.93
N SER A 231 -4.97 -7.07 -2.84
CA SER A 231 -4.27 -5.79 -2.62
C SER A 231 -5.14 -4.70 -1.97
N SER A 232 -6.43 -4.97 -1.72
CA SER A 232 -7.33 -4.07 -1.01
C SER A 232 -8.51 -4.80 -0.36
N GLY A 233 -9.11 -4.21 0.67
CA GLY A 233 -10.25 -4.78 1.38
C GLY A 233 -10.56 -4.07 2.69
N SER A 234 -11.47 -4.62 3.51
CA SER A 234 -11.79 -4.07 4.83
C SER A 234 -10.93 -4.72 5.92
N ALA A 235 -10.63 -3.98 6.99
CA ALA A 235 -9.97 -4.54 8.17
C ALA A 235 -10.89 -5.56 8.90
N PRO A 236 -10.35 -6.68 9.42
CA PRO A 236 -8.98 -7.17 9.22
C PRO A 236 -8.79 -7.76 7.81
N LEU A 237 -7.74 -7.34 7.11
CA LEU A 237 -7.43 -7.81 5.77
C LEU A 237 -6.24 -8.79 5.80
N GLY A 238 -6.49 -10.07 5.53
CA GLY A 238 -5.45 -11.06 5.28
C GLY A 238 -4.96 -10.97 3.84
N VAL A 239 -3.64 -10.87 3.65
CA VAL A 239 -2.98 -10.74 2.34
C VAL A 239 -1.89 -11.80 2.20
N ASN A 240 -1.88 -12.51 1.09
CA ASN A 240 -0.79 -13.41 0.72
C ASN A 240 0.17 -12.71 -0.24
N PHE A 241 1.47 -12.88 -0.01
CA PHE A 241 2.50 -12.30 -0.86
C PHE A 241 3.22 -13.36 -1.67
N THR A 242 3.54 -13.02 -2.91
CA THR A 242 4.38 -13.83 -3.79
C THR A 242 5.55 -13.00 -4.31
N ALA A 243 6.66 -13.68 -4.61
CA ALA A 243 7.86 -13.06 -5.14
C ALA A 243 8.43 -13.89 -6.30
N ASN A 244 8.79 -13.21 -7.38
CA ASN A 244 9.56 -13.80 -8.48
C ASN A 244 10.95 -13.21 -8.46
N VAL A 245 11.96 -14.04 -8.21
CA VAL A 245 13.37 -13.63 -8.17
C VAL A 245 14.14 -14.33 -9.28
N SER A 246 14.98 -13.59 -10.00
CA SER A 246 15.88 -14.12 -11.02
C SER A 246 17.29 -13.55 -10.86
N GLY A 247 18.28 -14.11 -11.56
CA GLY A 247 19.66 -13.61 -11.55
C GLY A 247 20.51 -13.99 -10.33
N ALA A 248 19.96 -14.78 -9.40
CA ALA A 248 20.68 -15.29 -8.23
C ALA A 248 20.08 -16.60 -7.70
N SER A 249 20.84 -17.34 -6.90
CA SER A 249 20.40 -18.55 -6.19
C SER A 249 20.75 -18.46 -4.69
N SER A 250 20.06 -19.25 -3.86
CA SER A 250 20.25 -19.27 -2.39
C SER A 250 20.05 -17.89 -1.72
N LEU A 251 18.83 -17.37 -1.83
CA LEU A 251 18.45 -16.03 -1.38
C LEU A 251 17.99 -16.00 0.07
N ARG A 252 18.30 -14.90 0.76
CA ARG A 252 17.66 -14.49 2.01
C ARG A 252 16.55 -13.49 1.71
N TYR A 253 15.38 -13.68 2.33
CA TYR A 253 14.20 -12.83 2.18
C TYR A 253 14.02 -11.97 3.42
N ASN A 254 13.65 -10.70 3.24
CA ASN A 254 13.31 -9.79 4.31
C ASN A 254 12.12 -8.91 3.90
N TRP A 255 10.96 -9.21 4.45
CA TRP A 255 9.71 -8.48 4.27
C TRP A 255 9.50 -7.44 5.37
N ASN A 256 9.02 -6.26 4.97
CA ASN A 256 8.44 -5.26 5.85
C ASN A 256 7.04 -4.94 5.33
N PHE A 257 6.00 -5.16 6.14
CA PHE A 257 4.62 -5.02 5.67
C PHE A 257 4.08 -3.58 5.70
N GLY A 258 4.86 -2.61 6.20
CA GLY A 258 4.49 -1.20 6.28
C GLY A 258 3.70 -0.82 7.54
N ASP A 259 3.42 -1.77 8.43
CA ASP A 259 2.70 -1.59 9.70
C ASP A 259 3.57 -1.87 10.95
N GLY A 260 4.88 -2.02 10.74
CA GLY A 260 5.85 -2.35 11.78
C GLY A 260 6.17 -3.83 11.92
N GLN A 261 5.45 -4.72 11.22
CA GLN A 261 5.71 -6.16 11.22
C GLN A 261 6.62 -6.59 10.05
N THR A 262 7.34 -7.69 10.24
CA THR A 262 8.33 -8.22 9.29
C THR A 262 8.25 -9.74 9.15
N SER A 263 8.79 -10.31 8.06
CA SER A 263 8.94 -11.75 7.86
C SER A 263 10.21 -12.10 7.08
N SER A 264 10.79 -13.28 7.32
CA SER A 264 11.91 -13.83 6.55
C SER A 264 11.51 -14.99 5.62
N GLU A 265 10.21 -15.27 5.50
CA GLU A 265 9.70 -16.32 4.63
C GLU A 265 9.72 -15.88 3.16
N ALA A 266 9.88 -16.84 2.24
CA ALA A 266 9.85 -16.54 0.81
C ALA A 266 8.44 -16.12 0.33
N LEU A 267 7.39 -16.72 0.91
CA LEU A 267 5.98 -16.53 0.54
C LEU A 267 5.12 -16.32 1.80
N PRO A 268 5.21 -15.17 2.48
CA PRO A 268 4.47 -14.95 3.72
C PRO A 268 3.00 -14.59 3.47
N SER A 269 2.18 -14.83 4.49
CA SER A 269 0.87 -14.20 4.65
C SER A 269 0.93 -13.19 5.79
N HIS A 270 0.19 -12.08 5.68
CA HIS A 270 0.10 -11.05 6.72
C HIS A 270 -1.33 -10.53 6.90
N VAL A 271 -1.70 -10.13 8.12
CA VAL A 271 -3.04 -9.60 8.42
C VAL A 271 -2.94 -8.16 8.90
N TYR A 272 -3.52 -7.24 8.13
CA TYR A 272 -3.64 -5.83 8.49
C TYR A 272 -4.89 -5.59 9.35
N GLN A 273 -4.68 -5.23 10.61
CA GLN A 273 -5.75 -5.11 11.61
C GLN A 273 -6.52 -3.79 11.57
N SER A 274 -5.93 -2.75 10.97
CA SER A 274 -6.48 -1.38 10.97
C SER A 274 -6.61 -0.85 9.56
N ALA A 275 -7.53 0.10 9.39
CA ALA A 275 -7.65 0.83 8.14
C ALA A 275 -6.41 1.70 7.91
N GLY A 276 -5.94 1.75 6.67
CA GLY A 276 -4.73 2.46 6.29
C GLY A 276 -4.19 2.04 4.93
N ASN A 277 -3.21 2.79 4.45
CA ASN A 277 -2.43 2.44 3.27
C ASN A 277 -1.06 1.93 3.73
N TYR A 278 -0.74 0.69 3.37
CA TYR A 278 0.50 0.04 3.77
C TYR A 278 1.36 -0.26 2.55
N VAL A 279 2.65 0.05 2.64
CA VAL A 279 3.62 -0.29 1.58
C VAL A 279 4.39 -1.53 2.03
N ALA A 280 3.98 -2.70 1.54
CA ALA A 280 4.70 -3.94 1.75
C ALA A 280 5.95 -3.94 0.85
N LYS A 281 7.13 -4.19 1.42
CA LYS A 281 8.41 -4.22 0.72
C LYS A 281 9.13 -5.53 1.00
N LEU A 282 9.59 -6.19 -0.06
CA LEU A 282 10.56 -7.29 0.02
C LEU A 282 11.94 -6.77 -0.36
N THR A 283 12.94 -7.13 0.43
CA THR A 283 14.36 -7.08 0.06
C THR A 283 14.91 -8.50 0.04
N VAL A 284 15.54 -8.88 -1.07
CA VAL A 284 16.27 -10.15 -1.21
C VAL A 284 17.77 -9.89 -1.23
N THR A 285 18.54 -10.80 -0.67
CA THR A 285 20.01 -10.75 -0.65
C THR A 285 20.58 -12.11 -1.04
N ASP A 286 21.52 -12.14 -1.98
CA ASP A 286 22.19 -13.37 -2.38
C ASP A 286 23.42 -13.68 -1.51
N THR A 287 24.18 -14.70 -1.91
CA THR A 287 25.38 -15.16 -1.18
C THR A 287 26.60 -14.24 -1.37
N THR A 288 26.64 -13.44 -2.43
CA THR A 288 27.67 -12.43 -2.68
C THR A 288 27.41 -11.13 -1.91
N GLY A 289 26.18 -10.96 -1.41
CA GLY A 289 25.74 -9.76 -0.71
C GLY A 289 24.98 -8.78 -1.62
N ALA A 290 24.79 -9.10 -2.90
CA ALA A 290 23.98 -8.29 -3.80
C ALA A 290 22.51 -8.31 -3.36
N THR A 291 21.84 -7.16 -3.49
CA THR A 291 20.46 -6.98 -3.01
C THR A 291 19.53 -6.48 -4.10
N ALA A 292 18.28 -6.94 -4.07
CA ALA A 292 17.19 -6.39 -4.89
C ALA A 292 15.96 -6.12 -4.03
N SER A 293 15.10 -5.19 -4.42
CA SER A 293 13.88 -4.88 -3.67
C SER A 293 12.69 -4.54 -4.57
N ALA A 294 11.49 -4.89 -4.11
CA ALA A 294 10.21 -4.53 -4.74
C ALA A 294 9.16 -4.19 -3.69
N SER A 295 8.15 -3.38 -4.06
CA SER A 295 7.10 -2.93 -3.15
C SER A 295 5.69 -3.09 -3.75
N SER A 296 4.69 -3.23 -2.89
CA SER A 296 3.27 -3.34 -3.23
C SER A 296 2.44 -2.51 -2.25
N LEU A 297 1.47 -1.76 -2.76
CA LEU A 297 0.55 -0.96 -1.95
C LEU A 297 -0.67 -1.80 -1.58
N ILE A 298 -0.97 -1.85 -0.28
CA ILE A 298 -2.16 -2.49 0.28
C ILE A 298 -3.09 -1.42 0.84
N THR A 299 -4.33 -1.39 0.38
CA THR A 299 -5.35 -0.43 0.83
C THR A 299 -6.38 -1.10 1.73
N VAL A 300 -6.37 -0.77 3.02
CA VAL A 300 -7.28 -1.32 4.01
C VAL A 300 -8.31 -0.27 4.41
N SER A 301 -9.58 -0.54 4.16
CA SER A 301 -10.72 0.29 4.54
C SER A 301 -11.23 -0.07 5.94
N GLY A 302 -11.80 0.90 6.65
CA GLY A 302 -12.50 0.62 7.91
C GLY A 302 -13.81 -0.13 7.66
N THR A 303 -14.26 -0.95 8.62
CA THR A 303 -15.61 -1.53 8.57
C THR A 303 -16.66 -0.41 8.59
N ALA A 304 -17.49 -0.32 7.55
CA ALA A 304 -18.60 0.63 7.50
C ALA A 304 -19.54 0.40 8.70
N SER A 305 -19.55 1.33 9.66
CA SER A 305 -20.49 1.27 10.78
C SER A 305 -21.84 1.85 10.33
N SER A 306 -22.89 1.03 10.38
CA SER A 306 -24.26 1.49 10.14
C SER A 306 -24.66 2.51 11.20
N ILE A 307 -25.05 3.72 10.80
CA ILE A 307 -25.53 4.75 11.73
C ILE A 307 -27.02 4.52 11.97
N LYS A 308 -27.44 4.41 13.23
CA LYS A 308 -28.86 4.53 13.55
C LYS A 308 -29.26 6.00 13.51
N PHE A 309 -30.23 6.32 12.68
CA PHE A 309 -30.68 7.68 12.45
C PHE A 309 -32.20 7.75 12.67
N ARG A 310 -32.64 8.44 13.73
CA ARG A 310 -34.05 8.60 14.08
C ARG A 310 -34.57 9.96 13.66
N ILE A 311 -35.63 9.93 12.86
CA ILE A 311 -36.38 11.12 12.46
C ILE A 311 -37.65 11.17 13.30
N VAL A 312 -37.94 12.35 13.86
CA VAL A 312 -39.24 12.66 14.44
C VAL A 312 -39.93 13.70 13.56
N GLU A 313 -41.11 13.38 13.09
CA GLU A 313 -42.03 14.39 12.57
C GLU A 313 -42.94 14.82 13.73
N ALA A 314 -43.11 16.13 13.89
CA ALA A 314 -43.91 16.71 14.94
C ALA A 314 -44.61 17.99 14.45
N ASN A 315 -45.79 17.86 13.87
CA ASN A 315 -46.70 19.00 13.81
C ASN A 315 -47.09 19.41 15.23
N ILE A 316 -46.76 20.65 15.60
CA ILE A 316 -47.04 21.20 16.92
C ILE A 316 -48.36 21.98 16.95
N SER A 317 -48.94 22.28 15.79
CA SER A 317 -50.17 23.00 15.51
C SER A 317 -50.45 24.28 16.28
N TYR A 318 -50.71 25.37 15.54
CA TYR A 318 -50.92 26.71 16.09
C TYR A 318 -49.85 27.09 17.14
N GLY A 319 -48.63 26.58 17.01
CA GLY A 319 -47.55 26.81 17.98
C GLY A 319 -47.63 26.00 19.26
N GLY A 320 -48.08 24.75 19.23
CA GLY A 320 -48.04 23.88 20.40
C GLY A 320 -49.27 23.99 21.29
N HIS A 321 -50.44 24.34 20.74
CA HIS A 321 -51.68 24.25 21.50
C HIS A 321 -51.99 22.78 21.79
N GLY A 322 -51.91 22.40 23.06
CA GLY A 322 -52.36 21.08 23.48
C GLY A 322 -53.87 20.89 23.35
N THR A 323 -54.37 19.71 23.68
CA THR A 323 -55.82 19.43 23.79
C THR A 323 -56.52 20.28 24.87
N ASP A 324 -55.73 20.86 25.78
CA ASP A 324 -56.12 21.84 26.79
C ASP A 324 -56.14 23.28 26.25
N ASN A 325 -55.84 23.49 24.96
CA ASN A 325 -55.72 24.79 24.32
C ASN A 325 -54.64 25.70 24.95
N ILE A 326 -53.58 25.10 25.51
CA ILE A 326 -52.47 25.82 26.13
C ILE A 326 -51.19 25.63 25.30
N ILE A 327 -50.55 26.74 24.92
CA ILE A 327 -49.19 26.73 24.35
C ILE A 327 -48.17 26.38 25.45
N ASN A 328 -47.46 25.27 25.28
CA ASN A 328 -46.45 24.84 26.26
C ASN A 328 -45.19 24.23 25.60
N LEU A 329 -44.21 25.09 25.33
CA LEU A 329 -42.90 24.69 24.77
C LEU A 329 -42.18 23.63 25.61
N ASN A 330 -42.33 23.68 26.93
CA ASN A 330 -41.72 22.73 27.86
C ASN A 330 -42.31 21.32 27.67
N ARG A 331 -43.65 21.22 27.55
CA ARG A 331 -44.36 19.96 27.30
C ARG A 331 -43.93 19.33 25.97
N THR A 332 -43.84 20.11 24.90
CA THR A 332 -43.42 19.60 23.59
C THR A 332 -41.98 19.13 23.61
N THR A 333 -41.07 19.91 24.21
CA THR A 333 -39.66 19.52 24.32
C THR A 333 -39.46 18.29 25.22
N ASP A 334 -40.27 18.08 26.26
CA ASP A 334 -40.25 16.83 27.04
C ASP A 334 -40.56 15.60 26.18
N TRP A 335 -41.53 15.70 25.26
CA TRP A 335 -41.84 14.63 24.32
C TRP A 335 -40.75 14.43 23.28
N LEU A 336 -40.16 15.50 22.75
CA LEU A 336 -39.01 15.39 21.83
C LEU A 336 -37.83 14.70 22.53
N VAL A 337 -37.52 15.05 23.77
CA VAL A 337 -36.47 14.40 24.57
C VAL A 337 -36.78 12.91 24.75
N LYS A 338 -38.03 12.56 25.09
CA LYS A 338 -38.46 11.17 25.26
C LYS A 338 -38.37 10.36 23.96
N LEU A 339 -38.71 10.95 22.82
CA LEU A 339 -38.60 10.32 21.51
C LEU A 339 -37.14 10.20 21.03
N ASN A 340 -36.26 11.06 21.55
CA ASN A 340 -34.82 11.04 21.32
C ASN A 340 -34.47 11.03 19.81
N PRO A 341 -34.91 12.05 19.02
CA PRO A 341 -34.59 12.17 17.60
C PRO A 341 -33.11 12.47 17.37
N ASP A 342 -32.58 12.05 16.25
CA ASP A 342 -31.36 12.63 15.66
C ASP A 342 -31.68 13.94 14.94
N VAL A 343 -32.82 13.97 14.25
CA VAL A 343 -33.40 15.16 13.63
C VAL A 343 -34.92 15.16 13.80
N ALA A 344 -35.51 16.34 13.95
CA ALA A 344 -36.95 16.54 14.01
C ALA A 344 -37.41 17.63 13.03
N SER A 345 -38.57 17.40 12.41
CA SER A 345 -39.34 18.42 11.69
C SER A 345 -40.44 18.93 12.63
N LEU A 346 -40.44 20.22 12.92
CA LEU A 346 -41.51 20.87 13.67
C LEU A 346 -42.37 21.69 12.70
N VAL A 347 -43.64 21.36 12.61
CA VAL A 347 -44.58 21.98 11.66
C VAL A 347 -45.57 22.88 12.39
N GLU A 348 -45.97 23.99 11.76
CA GLU A 348 -46.73 25.10 12.38
C GLU A 348 -46.00 25.74 13.58
N ALA A 349 -44.68 25.90 13.44
CA ALA A 349 -43.84 26.56 14.44
C ALA A 349 -44.16 28.07 14.49
N ILE A 350 -44.68 28.54 15.63
CA ILE A 350 -44.98 29.95 15.93
C ILE A 350 -44.68 30.26 17.41
N GLY A 351 -44.44 31.53 17.75
CA GLY A 351 -44.11 31.95 19.11
C GLY A 351 -42.75 31.42 19.56
N GLY A 352 -42.62 30.89 20.78
CA GLY A 352 -41.32 30.37 21.25
C GLY A 352 -40.73 29.23 20.40
N TYR A 353 -41.54 28.59 19.55
CA TYR A 353 -41.09 27.55 18.62
C TYR A 353 -40.46 28.10 17.34
N ASN A 354 -40.78 29.32 16.92
CA ASN A 354 -40.17 29.94 15.74
C ASN A 354 -38.89 30.70 16.07
N ASP A 355 -38.49 30.74 17.36
CA ASP A 355 -37.21 31.24 17.83
C ASP A 355 -36.22 30.07 18.02
N PRO A 356 -35.25 29.91 17.10
CA PRO A 356 -34.21 28.89 17.19
C PRO A 356 -33.49 28.87 18.54
N SER A 357 -33.25 30.03 19.16
CA SER A 357 -32.45 30.15 20.39
C SER A 357 -33.20 29.63 21.61
N LEU A 358 -34.51 29.88 21.69
CA LEU A 358 -35.34 29.42 22.81
C LEU A 358 -35.46 27.89 22.81
N ILE A 359 -35.81 27.30 21.67
CA ILE A 359 -36.01 25.85 21.59
C ILE A 359 -34.69 25.08 21.72
N THR A 360 -33.60 25.51 21.06
CA THR A 360 -32.29 24.85 21.20
C THR A 360 -31.71 25.02 22.59
N GLY A 361 -31.90 26.19 23.23
CA GLY A 361 -31.52 26.43 24.62
C GLY A 361 -32.22 25.48 25.59
N LEU A 362 -33.53 25.29 25.43
CA LEU A 362 -34.31 24.37 26.25
C LEU A 362 -33.94 22.89 26.00
N MET A 363 -33.74 22.51 24.74
CA MET A 363 -33.29 21.16 24.39
C MET A 363 -31.89 20.88 24.96
N LYS A 364 -30.97 21.85 24.91
CA LYS A 364 -29.65 21.77 25.54
C LYS A 364 -29.77 21.62 27.05
N GLN A 365 -30.64 22.39 27.70
CA GLN A 365 -30.88 22.28 29.14
C GLN A 365 -31.38 20.87 29.53
N LYS A 366 -32.30 20.29 28.76
CA LYS A 366 -32.91 18.98 29.07
C LYS A 366 -32.03 17.79 28.70
N THR A 367 -31.16 17.91 27.70
CA THR A 367 -30.39 16.78 27.16
C THR A 367 -28.89 16.85 27.45
N GLY A 368 -28.37 18.02 27.80
CA GLY A 368 -26.93 18.28 27.90
C GLY A 368 -26.21 18.35 26.55
N LEU A 369 -26.91 18.21 25.42
CA LEU A 369 -26.33 18.20 24.07
C LEU A 369 -26.47 19.57 23.41
N THR A 370 -25.54 19.89 22.50
CA THR A 370 -25.74 21.00 21.56
C THR A 370 -26.79 20.58 20.52
N TRP A 371 -27.73 21.49 20.26
CA TRP A 371 -28.74 21.32 19.22
C TRP A 371 -28.61 22.43 18.19
N TYR A 372 -28.79 22.05 16.93
CA TYR A 372 -28.75 22.92 15.77
C TYR A 372 -30.17 23.06 15.23
N SER A 373 -30.47 24.19 14.62
CA SER A 373 -31.81 24.43 14.11
C SER A 373 -31.84 25.37 12.92
N TYR A 374 -32.84 25.21 12.07
CA TYR A 374 -33.10 26.09 10.94
C TYR A 374 -34.61 26.29 10.79
N TYR A 375 -35.05 27.54 10.93
CA TYR A 375 -36.45 27.95 10.82
C TYR A 375 -36.73 28.62 9.48
N VAL A 376 -37.85 28.26 8.84
CA VAL A 376 -38.34 28.89 7.62
C VAL A 376 -39.82 29.24 7.82
N PRO A 377 -40.23 30.52 7.69
CA PRO A 377 -41.64 30.91 7.79
C PRO A 377 -42.44 30.34 6.60
N LYS A 378 -43.77 30.23 6.72
CA LYS A 378 -44.65 29.80 5.63
C LYS A 378 -44.44 30.60 4.34
N TYR A 379 -44.29 31.90 4.50
CA TYR A 379 -43.94 32.88 3.47
C TYR A 379 -43.23 34.07 4.13
N PRO A 380 -42.52 34.91 3.37
CA PRO A 380 -41.83 36.08 3.93
C PRO A 380 -42.77 36.95 4.78
N GLY A 381 -42.42 37.16 6.05
CA GLY A 381 -43.20 37.97 7.00
C GLY A 381 -44.24 37.20 7.82
N CYS A 382 -44.48 35.91 7.53
CA CYS A 382 -45.34 35.07 8.38
C CYS A 382 -44.62 34.63 9.65
N ALA A 383 -45.30 34.71 10.80
CA ALA A 383 -44.76 34.22 12.07
C ALA A 383 -44.83 32.69 12.21
N GLU A 384 -45.70 32.03 11.44
CA GLU A 384 -45.81 30.58 11.43
C GLU A 384 -44.90 29.99 10.35
N GLY A 385 -44.32 28.82 10.60
CA GLY A 385 -43.42 28.16 9.66
C GLY A 385 -43.09 26.72 10.01
N VAL A 386 -41.97 26.24 9.49
CA VAL A 386 -41.38 24.93 9.79
C VAL A 386 -39.99 25.11 10.38
N MET A 387 -39.59 24.21 11.27
CA MET A 387 -38.26 24.20 11.89
C MET A 387 -37.64 22.81 11.76
N ILE A 388 -36.41 22.75 11.27
CA ILE A 388 -35.54 21.58 11.41
C ILE A 388 -34.79 21.73 12.74
N LEU A 389 -34.82 20.70 13.59
CA LEU A 389 -34.08 20.63 14.85
C LEU A 389 -33.20 19.38 14.84
N SER A 390 -31.88 19.52 15.01
CA SER A 390 -30.91 18.44 14.80
C SER A 390 -29.90 18.34 15.96
N LYS A 391 -29.55 17.11 16.35
CA LYS A 391 -28.38 16.85 17.22
C LYS A 391 -27.06 16.99 16.47
N TRP A 392 -27.11 16.83 15.15
CA TRP A 392 -25.96 16.84 14.26
C TRP A 392 -25.76 18.24 13.67
N PRO A 393 -24.50 18.67 13.48
CA PRO A 393 -24.20 19.97 12.87
C PRO A 393 -24.88 20.14 11.51
N ILE A 394 -25.54 21.28 11.32
CA ILE A 394 -26.04 21.74 10.02
C ILE A 394 -24.88 22.40 9.29
N VAL A 395 -24.51 21.89 8.12
CA VAL A 395 -23.39 22.40 7.31
C VAL A 395 -23.84 23.33 6.17
N SER A 396 -25.08 23.17 5.70
CA SER A 396 -25.72 24.07 4.75
C SER A 396 -27.23 24.04 4.93
N THR A 397 -27.89 25.11 4.48
CA THR A 397 -29.34 25.28 4.54
C THR A 397 -29.85 25.89 3.25
N ALA A 398 -31.07 25.52 2.85
CA ALA A 398 -31.78 26.16 1.77
C ALA A 398 -33.29 26.22 2.07
N GLN A 399 -34.00 27.13 1.41
CA GLN A 399 -35.45 27.26 1.54
C GLN A 399 -36.13 27.42 0.20
N TYR A 400 -37.39 27.01 0.14
CA TYR A 400 -38.28 27.24 -0.99
C TYR A 400 -39.68 27.56 -0.49
N PHE A 401 -40.28 28.63 -1.03
CA PHE A 401 -41.68 28.95 -0.78
C PHE A 401 -42.49 28.37 -1.93
N MET A 402 -43.23 27.30 -1.62
CA MET A 402 -44.14 26.66 -2.55
C MET A 402 -45.31 27.59 -2.89
N SER A 403 -46.01 27.21 -3.94
CA SER A 403 -47.34 27.72 -4.25
C SER A 403 -48.24 27.67 -2.99
N TYR A 404 -49.24 28.54 -2.94
CA TYR A 404 -50.20 28.62 -1.82
C TYR A 404 -49.59 28.95 -0.45
N GLN A 405 -48.43 29.62 -0.44
CA GLN A 405 -47.82 30.17 0.77
C GLN A 405 -47.36 29.11 1.79
N MET A 406 -46.82 28.00 1.27
CA MET A 406 -46.29 26.91 2.07
C MET A 406 -44.76 26.80 2.00
N PRO A 407 -44.06 26.37 3.07
CA PRO A 407 -42.60 26.37 3.10
C PRO A 407 -41.99 24.98 2.88
N ILE A 408 -40.77 24.97 2.34
CA ILE A 408 -39.80 23.89 2.48
C ILE A 408 -38.56 24.47 3.13
N ALA A 409 -38.13 23.88 4.25
CA ALA A 409 -36.80 24.04 4.80
C ALA A 409 -35.95 22.82 4.44
N GLU A 410 -34.73 23.04 3.97
CA GLU A 410 -33.69 22.02 3.80
C GLU A 410 -32.51 22.34 4.72
N ALA A 411 -31.97 21.29 5.34
CA ALA A 411 -30.71 21.33 6.04
C ALA A 411 -29.87 20.10 5.71
N THR A 412 -28.63 20.33 5.28
CA THR A 412 -27.63 19.28 5.12
C THR A 412 -26.91 19.07 6.45
N LEU A 413 -26.97 17.85 6.97
CA LEU A 413 -26.44 17.46 8.27
C LEU A 413 -25.13 16.69 8.12
N SER A 414 -24.15 16.92 9.00
CA SER A 414 -22.93 16.11 9.12
C SER A 414 -23.09 15.07 10.22
N VAL A 415 -23.32 13.82 9.83
CA VAL A 415 -23.61 12.69 10.72
C VAL A 415 -22.45 11.70 10.66
N ASN A 416 -21.57 11.74 11.66
CA ASN A 416 -20.32 10.95 11.70
C ASN A 416 -19.50 11.00 10.39
N GLY A 417 -19.41 12.18 9.77
CA GLY A 417 -18.69 12.40 8.52
C GLY A 417 -19.47 12.09 7.25
N LYS A 418 -20.73 11.63 7.34
CA LYS A 418 -21.65 11.49 6.20
C LYS A 418 -22.57 12.69 6.10
N LEU A 419 -22.85 13.14 4.88
CA LEU A 419 -23.81 14.21 4.61
C LEU A 419 -25.21 13.60 4.42
N ILE A 420 -26.21 14.17 5.08
CA ILE A 420 -27.63 13.79 4.96
C ILE A 420 -28.45 15.03 4.66
N SER A 421 -29.28 15.00 3.63
CA SER A 421 -30.20 16.10 3.29
C SER A 421 -31.55 15.86 3.96
N PHE A 422 -31.95 16.72 4.89
CA PHE A 422 -33.23 16.64 5.60
C PHE A 422 -34.15 17.80 5.24
N PHE A 423 -35.42 17.50 4.96
CA PHE A 423 -36.43 18.47 4.57
C PHE A 423 -37.58 18.50 5.58
N ALA A 424 -37.98 19.71 5.98
CA ALA A 424 -39.20 19.97 6.74
C ALA A 424 -40.20 20.75 5.88
N THR A 425 -41.48 20.38 5.90
CA THR A 425 -42.50 21.04 5.08
C THR A 425 -43.90 20.95 5.68
N HIS A 426 -44.81 21.78 5.16
CA HIS A 426 -46.23 21.81 5.50
C HIS A 426 -47.02 22.07 4.22
N PHE A 427 -48.11 21.36 4.00
CA PHE A 427 -48.96 21.49 2.80
C PHE A 427 -50.26 22.23 3.09
N GLN A 428 -50.92 22.71 2.04
CA GLN A 428 -52.12 23.51 2.13
C GLN A 428 -53.31 22.82 2.83
N TRP A 429 -53.91 23.55 3.76
CA TRP A 429 -55.26 23.32 4.32
C TRP A 429 -56.26 24.30 3.66
N PRO A 430 -57.55 23.97 3.39
CA PRO A 430 -58.42 22.94 3.97
C PRO A 430 -58.41 21.55 3.30
N LYS A 431 -59.15 20.61 3.90
CA LYS A 431 -59.26 19.19 3.49
C LYS A 431 -59.54 18.99 2.00
N ASP A 432 -60.30 19.88 1.37
CA ASP A 432 -60.70 19.85 -0.04
C ASP A 432 -59.66 20.42 -1.02
N ALA A 433 -58.55 20.98 -0.55
CA ALA A 433 -57.47 21.55 -1.37
C ALA A 433 -56.52 20.52 -2.02
N SER A 434 -57.03 19.38 -2.51
CA SER A 434 -56.17 18.31 -3.07
C SER A 434 -55.46 18.74 -4.36
N SER A 435 -56.09 19.59 -5.19
CA SER A 435 -55.45 20.13 -6.39
C SER A 435 -54.21 20.97 -6.06
N GLU A 436 -54.30 21.80 -5.03
CA GLU A 436 -53.25 22.67 -4.54
C GLU A 436 -52.10 21.84 -3.98
N ARG A 437 -52.42 20.83 -3.17
CA ARG A 437 -51.42 19.91 -2.60
C ARG A 437 -50.69 19.08 -3.65
N GLN A 438 -51.32 18.76 -4.79
CA GLN A 438 -50.62 18.11 -5.91
C GLN A 438 -49.58 19.03 -6.55
N VAL A 439 -49.84 20.35 -6.62
CA VAL A 439 -48.85 21.33 -7.09
C VAL A 439 -47.69 21.39 -6.08
N GLU A 440 -47.98 21.51 -4.79
CA GLU A 440 -46.97 21.52 -3.73
C GLU A 440 -46.14 20.23 -3.70
N ALA A 441 -46.75 19.05 -3.91
CA ALA A 441 -46.05 17.77 -4.01
C ALA A 441 -45.01 17.76 -5.13
N ASN A 442 -45.38 18.27 -6.31
CA ASN A 442 -44.47 18.38 -7.45
C ASN A 442 -43.31 19.35 -7.15
N GLU A 443 -43.62 20.50 -6.55
CA GLU A 443 -42.61 21.50 -6.16
C GLU A 443 -41.63 20.95 -5.11
N LEU A 444 -42.13 20.22 -4.10
CA LEU A 444 -41.31 19.56 -3.08
C LEU A 444 -40.33 18.56 -3.68
N VAL A 445 -40.83 17.65 -4.51
CA VAL A 445 -39.99 16.64 -5.17
C VAL A 445 -38.95 17.31 -6.07
N ALA A 446 -39.36 18.32 -6.86
CA ALA A 446 -38.46 19.06 -7.74
C ALA A 446 -37.37 19.81 -6.96
N PHE A 447 -37.73 20.46 -5.85
CA PHE A 447 -36.74 21.14 -4.99
C PHE A 447 -35.79 20.14 -4.34
N ALA A 448 -36.30 19.06 -3.73
CA ALA A 448 -35.48 18.05 -3.07
C ALA A 448 -34.58 17.27 -4.04
N SER A 449 -34.91 17.23 -5.34
CA SER A 449 -34.05 16.62 -6.39
C SER A 449 -32.68 17.29 -6.57
N LYS A 450 -32.53 18.52 -6.07
CA LYS A 450 -31.29 19.31 -6.22
C LYS A 450 -30.22 18.96 -5.18
N PHE A 451 -30.53 18.10 -4.21
CA PHE A 451 -29.68 17.79 -3.05
C PHE A 451 -29.16 16.36 -3.11
N PRO A 452 -27.96 16.09 -2.55
CA PRO A 452 -27.35 14.77 -2.57
C PRO A 452 -28.11 13.75 -1.70
N GLU A 453 -27.97 12.48 -2.06
CA GLU A 453 -28.48 11.36 -1.26
C GLU A 453 -27.62 11.09 0.00
N PRO A 454 -28.20 10.54 1.08
CA PRO A 454 -29.62 10.22 1.24
C PRO A 454 -30.48 11.45 1.59
N ARG A 455 -31.72 11.46 1.09
CA ARG A 455 -32.71 12.51 1.34
C ARG A 455 -33.86 11.98 2.18
N PHE A 456 -34.25 12.76 3.20
CA PHE A 456 -35.38 12.45 4.07
C PHE A 456 -36.32 13.64 4.19
N ILE A 457 -37.62 13.39 4.20
CA ILE A 457 -38.64 14.44 4.32
C ILE A 457 -39.51 14.13 5.52
N GLY A 458 -39.75 15.12 6.39
CA GLY A 458 -40.72 15.03 7.47
C GLY A 458 -41.67 16.22 7.44
N GLY A 459 -42.97 16.01 7.53
CA GLY A 459 -43.91 17.12 7.57
C GLY A 459 -45.38 16.71 7.71
N ASP A 460 -46.23 17.73 7.82
CA ASP A 460 -47.68 17.59 7.71
C ASP A 460 -48.11 17.87 6.27
N PHE A 461 -48.62 16.84 5.62
CA PHE A 461 -49.03 16.90 4.23
C PHE A 461 -50.51 17.23 4.08
N ASN A 462 -51.26 17.35 5.19
CA ASN A 462 -52.72 17.50 5.20
C ASN A 462 -53.46 16.40 4.39
N SER A 463 -52.75 15.31 4.06
CA SER A 463 -53.20 14.26 3.15
C SER A 463 -52.73 12.86 3.55
N GLN A 464 -53.62 11.89 3.37
CA GLN A 464 -53.37 10.50 3.72
C GLN A 464 -52.62 9.76 2.61
N VAL A 465 -51.98 8.65 2.95
CA VAL A 465 -51.54 7.69 1.93
C VAL A 465 -52.72 7.21 1.08
N GLY A 466 -52.51 7.14 -0.23
CA GLY A 466 -53.53 6.83 -1.23
C GLY A 466 -54.25 8.05 -1.81
N THR A 467 -53.88 9.28 -1.42
CA THR A 467 -54.30 10.49 -2.13
C THR A 467 -53.29 10.87 -3.22
N PRO A 468 -53.72 11.47 -4.35
CA PRO A 468 -52.83 11.81 -5.47
C PRO A 468 -51.57 12.59 -5.09
N GLU A 469 -51.69 13.58 -4.20
CA GLU A 469 -50.57 14.40 -3.73
C GLU A 469 -49.49 13.61 -2.97
N VAL A 470 -49.89 12.57 -2.22
CA VAL A 470 -48.95 11.69 -1.52
C VAL A 470 -48.36 10.67 -2.48
N ASP A 471 -49.15 10.19 -3.44
CA ASP A 471 -48.68 9.26 -4.47
C ASP A 471 -47.58 9.89 -5.34
N ILE A 472 -47.69 11.18 -5.68
CA ILE A 472 -46.62 11.95 -6.36
C ILE A 472 -45.30 11.88 -5.58
N ILE A 473 -45.35 12.01 -4.25
CA ILE A 473 -44.14 11.90 -3.42
C ILE A 473 -43.62 10.46 -3.43
N LEU A 474 -44.52 9.48 -3.31
CA LEU A 474 -44.21 8.05 -3.30
C LEU A 474 -43.67 7.52 -4.65
N GLU A 475 -43.82 8.25 -5.76
CA GLU A 475 -43.12 7.94 -7.01
C GLU A 475 -41.59 8.03 -6.83
N HIS A 476 -41.12 8.97 -6.02
CA HIS A 476 -39.70 9.27 -5.81
C HIS A 476 -39.15 8.84 -4.44
N TYR A 477 -40.04 8.64 -3.47
CA TYR A 477 -39.71 8.30 -2.09
C TYR A 477 -40.45 7.03 -1.63
N TYR A 478 -40.00 6.47 -0.53
CA TYR A 478 -40.70 5.44 0.24
C TYR A 478 -41.29 6.07 1.51
N GLY A 479 -42.51 5.66 1.88
CA GLY A 479 -43.08 5.97 3.18
C GLY A 479 -42.35 5.22 4.31
N GLY A 480 -41.76 5.95 5.24
CA GLY A 480 -41.00 5.39 6.36
C GLY A 480 -41.89 4.56 7.29
N TRP A 481 -43.05 5.10 7.67
CA TRP A 481 -44.05 4.37 8.47
C TRP A 481 -44.60 3.16 7.72
N ASP A 482 -44.95 3.29 6.44
CA ASP A 482 -45.43 2.19 5.61
C ASP A 482 -44.45 1.04 5.53
N THR A 483 -43.16 1.37 5.38
CA THR A 483 -42.08 0.40 5.38
C THR A 483 -41.94 -0.28 6.75
N ALA A 484 -42.13 0.43 7.86
CA ALA A 484 -42.10 -0.18 9.19
C ALA A 484 -43.30 -1.12 9.41
N VAL A 485 -44.49 -0.73 8.94
CA VAL A 485 -45.70 -1.58 9.00
C VAL A 485 -45.50 -2.85 8.18
N SER A 486 -45.02 -2.74 6.95
CA SER A 486 -44.79 -3.90 6.08
C SER A 486 -43.71 -4.85 6.62
N LYS A 487 -42.74 -4.33 7.36
CA LYS A 487 -41.71 -5.11 8.06
C LYS A 487 -42.13 -5.63 9.43
N VAL A 488 -43.33 -5.31 9.92
CA VAL A 488 -43.80 -5.66 11.26
C VAL A 488 -42.87 -5.09 12.36
N THR A 489 -42.30 -3.92 12.12
CA THR A 489 -41.46 -3.16 13.07
C THR A 489 -42.09 -1.83 13.49
N ALA A 490 -43.33 -1.58 13.06
CA ALA A 490 -44.14 -0.45 13.51
C ALA A 490 -44.78 -0.74 14.86
N THR A 491 -44.75 0.25 15.75
CA THR A 491 -45.39 0.23 17.07
C THR A 491 -46.24 1.49 17.23
N ALA A 492 -47.43 1.34 17.82
CA ALA A 492 -48.35 2.44 18.06
C ALA A 492 -49.06 2.23 19.39
N TYR A 493 -49.75 3.25 19.89
CA TYR A 493 -50.52 3.12 21.12
C TYR A 493 -51.78 2.25 20.92
N PRO A 494 -52.24 1.54 21.97
CA PRO A 494 -53.27 0.50 21.84
C PRO A 494 -54.57 0.94 21.17
N ASP A 495 -55.01 2.18 21.40
CA ASP A 495 -56.27 2.71 20.86
C ASP A 495 -56.20 3.02 19.35
N ASN A 496 -55.01 2.94 18.76
CA ASN A 496 -54.75 3.21 17.35
C ASN A 496 -53.59 2.31 16.86
N PRO A 497 -53.85 1.00 16.68
CA PRO A 497 -52.82 0.00 16.44
C PRO A 497 -52.10 0.21 15.08
N PRO A 498 -50.90 -0.39 14.89
CA PRO A 498 -50.12 -0.26 13.67
C PRO A 498 -50.84 -0.76 12.40
N SER A 499 -50.95 0.10 11.40
CA SER A 499 -51.49 -0.12 10.07
C SER A 499 -51.09 1.05 9.15
N VAL A 500 -51.33 0.91 7.85
CA VAL A 500 -51.12 2.00 6.87
C VAL A 500 -51.96 3.24 7.21
N TYR A 501 -53.09 3.07 7.90
CA TYR A 501 -54.03 4.12 8.29
C TYR A 501 -53.96 4.51 9.77
N THR A 502 -52.92 4.08 10.49
CA THR A 502 -52.69 4.50 11.89
C THR A 502 -52.62 6.01 11.95
N ARG A 503 -53.49 6.62 12.76
CA ARG A 503 -53.74 8.06 12.72
C ARG A 503 -52.80 8.85 13.62
N THR A 504 -52.50 10.07 13.24
CA THR A 504 -51.96 11.13 14.09
C THR A 504 -53.09 12.11 14.46
N ARG A 505 -54.01 11.69 15.35
CA ARG A 505 -55.22 12.40 15.85
C ARG A 505 -56.22 12.90 14.78
N ARG A 506 -55.82 13.57 13.70
CA ARG A 506 -56.69 14.09 12.62
C ARG A 506 -56.80 13.20 11.38
N SER A 507 -55.87 12.26 11.20
CA SER A 507 -55.79 11.20 10.18
C SER A 507 -54.31 10.78 10.11
N ARG A 508 -53.87 9.94 9.18
CA ARG A 508 -52.42 9.79 8.92
C ARG A 508 -51.96 10.84 7.91
N ILE A 509 -51.88 12.10 8.33
CA ILE A 509 -51.50 13.24 7.47
C ILE A 509 -50.06 13.69 7.68
N ASP A 510 -49.50 13.34 8.83
CA ASP A 510 -48.10 13.56 9.12
C ASP A 510 -47.25 12.36 8.65
N GLN A 511 -46.15 12.66 7.96
CA GLN A 511 -45.38 11.63 7.27
C GLN A 511 -43.86 11.85 7.34
N VAL A 512 -43.13 10.73 7.38
CA VAL A 512 -41.68 10.68 7.16
C VAL A 512 -41.40 9.84 5.91
N PHE A 513 -40.66 10.41 4.96
CA PHE A 513 -40.25 9.79 3.71
C PHE A 513 -38.72 9.65 3.62
N TYR A 514 -38.25 8.69 2.84
CA TYR A 514 -36.84 8.55 2.44
C TYR A 514 -36.73 8.25 0.95
N SER A 515 -35.74 8.82 0.29
CA SER A 515 -35.61 8.75 -1.17
C SER A 515 -35.35 7.34 -1.68
N LYS A 516 -35.90 6.99 -2.84
CA LYS A 516 -35.62 5.70 -3.50
C LYS A 516 -34.16 5.57 -3.97
N GLY A 517 -33.46 6.68 -4.17
CA GLY A 517 -32.03 6.71 -4.51
C GLY A 517 -31.10 6.39 -3.34
N ALA A 518 -31.60 6.38 -2.09
CA ALA A 518 -30.81 6.07 -0.91
C ALA A 518 -30.59 4.55 -0.73
N THR A 519 -29.71 3.96 -1.55
CA THR A 519 -29.43 2.50 -1.55
C THR A 519 -28.79 1.98 -0.27
N SER A 520 -28.21 2.86 0.55
CA SER A 520 -27.60 2.53 1.86
C SER A 520 -28.53 2.75 3.05
N VAL A 521 -29.81 3.07 2.83
CA VAL A 521 -30.79 3.35 3.89
C VAL A 521 -31.78 2.20 4.04
N SER A 522 -32.06 1.81 5.29
CA SER A 522 -33.12 0.85 5.58
C SER A 522 -33.90 1.20 6.85
N VAL A 523 -35.23 1.11 6.80
CA VAL A 523 -36.10 1.30 7.96
C VAL A 523 -35.95 0.13 8.93
N THR A 524 -35.74 0.46 10.22
CA THR A 524 -35.60 -0.50 11.32
C THR A 524 -36.77 -0.49 12.29
N ALA A 525 -37.42 0.66 12.49
CA ALA A 525 -38.59 0.78 13.36
C ALA A 525 -39.43 2.00 12.98
N GLY A 526 -40.72 1.93 13.24
CA GLY A 526 -41.65 3.06 13.24
C GLY A 526 -42.35 3.14 14.59
N PHE A 527 -42.55 4.35 15.12
CA PHE A 527 -43.24 4.52 16.40
C PHE A 527 -44.13 5.76 16.41
N ILE A 528 -45.43 5.55 16.70
CA ILE A 528 -46.41 6.59 17.01
C ILE A 528 -46.75 6.47 18.51
N PRO A 529 -46.19 7.32 19.40
CA PRO A 529 -46.42 7.26 20.84
C PRO A 529 -47.86 7.59 21.24
N ASP A 530 -48.27 7.05 22.40
CA ASP A 530 -49.34 7.68 23.16
C ASP A 530 -48.79 8.95 23.81
N GLN A 531 -49.31 10.12 23.40
CA GLN A 531 -48.86 11.41 23.92
C GLN A 531 -49.77 11.98 25.01
N ARG A 532 -50.79 11.24 25.45
CA ARG A 532 -51.69 11.67 26.52
C ARG A 532 -50.95 11.67 27.86
N ALA A 533 -51.04 12.77 28.58
CA ALA A 533 -50.60 12.83 29.96
C ALA A 533 -51.55 11.99 30.85
N PRO A 534 -51.04 11.08 31.70
CA PRO A 534 -51.89 10.26 32.57
C PRO A 534 -52.78 11.09 33.50
N GLY A 535 -54.05 10.70 33.66
CA GLY A 535 -54.98 11.32 34.61
C GLY A 535 -55.45 12.74 34.25
N THR A 536 -55.24 13.18 33.02
CA THR A 536 -55.52 14.57 32.60
C THR A 536 -56.77 14.74 31.72
N ALA A 537 -57.58 13.69 31.55
CA ALA A 537 -58.78 13.75 30.69
C ALA A 537 -59.74 14.90 31.06
N ALA A 538 -59.88 15.20 32.36
CA ALA A 538 -60.72 16.30 32.84
C ALA A 538 -60.20 17.72 32.48
N LEU A 539 -58.93 17.84 32.05
CA LEU A 539 -58.32 19.10 31.64
C LEU A 539 -58.46 19.37 30.14
N VAL A 540 -59.01 18.41 29.37
CA VAL A 540 -59.23 18.57 27.93
C VAL A 540 -60.40 19.52 27.69
N VAL A 541 -60.08 20.74 27.25
CA VAL A 541 -61.09 21.78 26.96
C VAL A 541 -61.61 21.66 25.53
N VAL A 542 -60.76 21.20 24.60
CA VAL A 542 -61.13 21.04 23.19
C VAL A 542 -60.82 19.62 22.74
N LYS A 543 -61.87 18.87 22.42
CA LYS A 543 -61.73 17.58 21.71
C LYS A 543 -61.53 17.87 20.23
N ILE A 544 -60.35 17.54 19.70
CA ILE A 544 -60.00 17.79 18.30
C ILE A 544 -59.82 16.43 17.63
N GLY A 545 -60.66 16.15 16.62
CA GLY A 545 -60.48 15.02 15.70
C GLY A 545 -61.28 13.76 16.02
N THR A 546 -61.01 13.09 17.14
CA THR A 546 -61.43 11.70 17.36
C THR A 546 -61.96 11.43 18.78
N THR A 547 -62.62 10.29 18.95
CA THR A 547 -63.21 9.85 20.23
C THR A 547 -62.18 9.39 21.26
N ASP A 548 -60.91 9.24 20.90
CA ASP A 548 -59.80 8.77 21.75
C ASP A 548 -58.93 9.92 22.30
N ASP A 549 -59.46 11.14 22.23
CA ASP A 549 -58.82 12.37 22.71
C ASP A 549 -58.94 12.57 24.23
N GLU A 550 -58.74 11.48 24.96
CA GLU A 550 -58.92 11.39 26.41
C GLU A 550 -57.58 11.66 27.13
N GLY A 551 -57.12 12.91 27.12
CA GLY A 551 -55.94 13.37 27.86
C GLY A 551 -55.25 14.60 27.27
N VAL A 552 -54.40 15.24 28.08
CA VAL A 552 -53.61 16.41 27.67
C VAL A 552 -52.44 15.98 26.80
N ARG A 553 -52.43 16.44 25.54
CA ARG A 553 -51.36 16.19 24.55
C ARG A 553 -50.55 17.47 24.27
N PRO A 554 -49.37 17.37 23.62
CA PRO A 554 -48.56 18.53 23.20
C PRO A 554 -49.16 19.31 22.04
N SER A 555 -49.92 18.62 21.19
CA SER A 555 -50.51 19.15 19.97
C SER A 555 -51.82 18.43 19.65
N ASP A 556 -52.53 18.92 18.66
CA ASP A 556 -53.62 18.24 17.99
C ASP A 556 -53.24 17.30 16.85
N HIS A 557 -51.94 17.13 16.66
CA HIS A 557 -51.35 16.02 15.94
C HIS A 557 -50.62 15.10 16.94
N ASN A 558 -50.51 13.81 16.59
CA ASN A 558 -49.55 12.95 17.29
C ASN A 558 -48.22 13.01 16.56
N PHE A 559 -47.12 13.05 17.30
CA PHE A 559 -45.80 12.95 16.69
C PHE A 559 -45.60 11.56 16.12
N MET A 560 -44.77 11.48 15.10
CA MET A 560 -44.36 10.26 14.42
C MET A 560 -42.85 10.12 14.52
N SER A 561 -42.35 8.90 14.66
CA SER A 561 -40.92 8.65 14.51
C SER A 561 -40.62 7.44 13.63
N VAL A 562 -39.56 7.55 12.83
CA VAL A 562 -39.03 6.47 12.00
C VAL A 562 -37.53 6.37 12.23
N THR A 563 -37.04 5.17 12.52
CA THR A 563 -35.61 4.91 12.74
C THR A 563 -35.03 4.14 11.57
N PHE A 564 -33.90 4.62 11.05
CA PHE A 564 -33.20 4.09 9.90
C PHE A 564 -31.82 3.55 10.30
N ASN A 565 -31.31 2.56 9.57
CA ASN A 565 -29.88 2.31 9.45
C ASN A 565 -29.38 3.02 8.19
N VAL A 566 -28.30 3.80 8.32
CA VAL A 566 -27.62 4.51 7.23
C VAL A 566 -26.21 3.95 7.10
N ASN A 567 -26.01 3.08 6.10
CA ASN A 567 -24.79 2.29 5.87
C ASN A 567 -23.71 3.03 5.10
#